data_AF-A0A7T1HYN1-F1
#
_entry.id   AF-A0A7T1HYN1-F1
#
_cell.length_a   1.000
_cell.length_b   1.000
_cell.length_c   1.000
_cell.angle_alpha   90.00
_cell.angle_beta   90.00
_cell.angle_gamma   90.00
#
_symmetry.space_group_name_H-M   'P 1'
#
loop_
_entity.id
_entity.type
_entity.pdbx_description
1 polymer ?
#
loop_
_entity_poly.entity_id
_entity_poly.type
_entity_poly.pdbx_seq_one_letter_code
_entity_poly.pdbx_strand_id
1 'polypeptide(L)'
;MAQCGDKPRFIAFGVAPLGIISIGIVPMGVVSIGVVPMGVVSLGVVGMGVLNACVVGMGVLVAGVNVMGVWWAGVEGMGPRRLGAPAGALHQHHHPSSPARLPPHLMAYPTREEALEQARKAGCSGAHAMGSLWMPCSEHPR
;
A
#
# COMPACT_ATOMS: atom_id res chain seq x y z
N MET A 1 -35.58 11.19 -11.69
CA MET A 1 -35.62 9.89 -10.98
C MET A 1 -35.40 8.82 -12.03
N ALA A 2 -34.26 8.11 -11.99
CA ALA A 2 -34.05 6.97 -12.88
C ALA A 2 -34.84 5.78 -12.30
N GLN A 3 -35.74 5.22 -13.10
CA GLN A 3 -36.66 4.17 -12.70
C GLN A 3 -35.98 2.81 -12.94
N CYS A 4 -36.07 1.89 -11.97
CA CYS A 4 -35.60 0.51 -12.15
C CYS A 4 -36.31 -0.11 -13.38
N GLY A 5 -35.56 -0.40 -14.45
CA GLY A 5 -36.07 -1.06 -15.65
C GLY A 5 -35.78 -0.36 -16.98
N ASP A 6 -35.25 0.88 -16.98
CA ASP A 6 -34.79 1.53 -18.21
C ASP A 6 -33.56 0.81 -18.79
N LYS A 7 -33.53 0.61 -20.11
CA LYS A 7 -32.33 0.15 -20.83
C LYS A 7 -31.14 0.99 -20.37
N PRO A 8 -30.00 0.37 -19.99
CA PRO A 8 -28.85 1.11 -19.51
C PRO A 8 -28.46 2.11 -20.60
N ARG A 9 -28.59 3.39 -20.27
CA ARG A 9 -28.17 4.45 -21.18
C ARG A 9 -26.65 4.38 -21.24
N PHE A 10 -26.10 4.34 -22.45
CA PHE A 10 -24.65 4.24 -22.63
C PHE A 10 -23.93 5.38 -21.91
N ILE A 11 -24.52 6.57 -21.92
CA ILE A 11 -23.97 7.79 -21.31
C ILE A 11 -25.06 8.46 -20.49
N ALA A 12 -24.76 8.79 -19.22
CA ALA A 12 -25.65 9.50 -18.31
C ALA A 12 -24.92 10.67 -17.62
N PHE A 13 -25.58 11.83 -17.57
CA PHE A 13 -25.10 13.03 -16.89
C PHE A 13 -26.07 13.44 -15.78
N GLY A 14 -25.56 13.90 -14.64
CA GLY A 14 -26.40 14.44 -13.56
C GLY A 14 -25.76 14.41 -12.19
N VAL A 15 -26.56 14.62 -11.14
CA VAL A 15 -26.11 14.55 -9.75
C VAL A 15 -25.80 13.10 -9.34
N ALA A 16 -26.69 12.17 -9.70
CA ALA A 16 -26.55 10.73 -9.49
C ALA A 16 -26.90 9.96 -10.77
N PRO A 17 -26.06 10.03 -11.83
CA PRO A 17 -26.31 9.35 -13.08
C PRO A 17 -26.09 7.84 -12.92
N LEU A 18 -27.04 7.07 -13.45
CA LEU A 18 -26.99 5.61 -13.57
C LEU A 18 -26.84 5.25 -15.04
N GLY A 19 -25.69 4.69 -15.42
CA GLY A 19 -25.38 4.34 -16.80
C GLY A 19 -24.09 3.54 -16.90
N ILE A 20 -23.74 3.08 -18.11
CA ILE A 20 -22.46 2.39 -18.33
C ILE A 20 -21.31 3.38 -18.14
N ILE A 21 -21.46 4.57 -18.74
CA ILE A 21 -20.60 5.73 -18.56
C ILE A 21 -21.41 6.80 -17.84
N SER A 22 -20.95 7.21 -16.66
CA SER A 22 -21.66 8.17 -15.83
C SER A 22 -20.76 9.33 -15.40
N ILE A 23 -21.21 10.56 -15.67
CA ILE A 23 -20.48 11.79 -15.36
C ILE A 23 -21.34 12.64 -14.43
N GLY A 24 -20.88 12.83 -13.19
CA GLY A 24 -21.71 13.46 -12.16
C GLY A 24 -21.03 13.67 -10.83
N ILE A 25 -21.79 14.06 -9.81
CA ILE A 25 -21.25 14.22 -8.45
C ILE A 25 -21.00 12.84 -7.82
N VAL A 26 -22.02 11.98 -7.89
CA VAL A 26 -21.97 10.58 -7.42
C VAL A 26 -22.39 9.64 -8.56
N PRO A 27 -21.52 9.47 -9.58
CA PRO A 27 -21.81 8.60 -10.71
C PRO A 27 -21.74 7.12 -10.31
N MET A 28 -22.77 6.36 -10.70
CA MET A 28 -22.82 4.90 -10.56
C MET A 28 -22.78 4.28 -11.95
N GLY A 29 -21.77 3.45 -12.22
CA GLY A 29 -21.57 2.88 -13.55
C GLY A 29 -20.32 2.02 -13.66
N VAL A 30 -20.02 1.53 -14.87
CA VAL A 30 -18.76 0.81 -15.12
C VAL A 30 -17.60 1.80 -15.16
N VAL A 31 -17.80 2.91 -15.86
CA VAL A 31 -16.86 4.03 -15.93
C VAL A 31 -17.53 5.26 -15.34
N SER A 32 -16.98 5.77 -14.25
CA SER A 32 -17.59 6.83 -13.46
C SER A 32 -16.60 7.97 -13.25
N ILE A 33 -17.00 9.18 -13.66
CA ILE A 33 -16.19 10.40 -13.57
C ILE A 33 -16.93 11.41 -12.70
N GLY A 34 -16.38 11.71 -11.52
CA GLY A 34 -17.10 12.53 -10.56
C GLY A 34 -16.35 12.84 -9.28
N VAL A 35 -17.04 13.37 -8.27
CA VAL A 35 -16.43 13.61 -6.97
C VAL A 35 -16.28 12.30 -6.21
N VAL A 36 -17.36 11.50 -6.18
CA VAL A 36 -17.41 10.17 -5.54
C VAL A 36 -17.89 9.11 -6.54
N PRO A 37 -17.06 8.75 -7.53
CA PRO A 37 -17.35 7.66 -8.44
C PRO A 37 -17.40 6.28 -7.75
N MET A 38 -18.49 5.56 -8.00
CA MET A 38 -18.65 4.16 -7.62
C MET A 38 -18.79 3.31 -8.88
N GLY A 39 -17.71 2.65 -9.27
CA GLY A 39 -17.66 1.86 -10.50
C GLY A 39 -16.47 0.93 -10.60
N VAL A 40 -16.28 0.31 -11.77
CA VAL A 40 -15.09 -0.51 -12.01
C VAL A 40 -13.88 0.38 -12.26
N VAL A 41 -14.09 1.46 -13.03
CA VAL A 41 -13.12 2.50 -13.33
C VAL A 41 -13.64 3.83 -12.80
N SER A 42 -12.94 4.39 -11.81
CA SER A 42 -13.39 5.56 -11.07
C SER A 42 -12.37 6.69 -11.16
N LEU A 43 -12.78 7.85 -11.66
CA LEU A 43 -11.96 9.05 -11.79
C LEU A 43 -12.56 10.18 -10.96
N GLY A 44 -11.87 10.63 -9.91
CA GLY A 44 -12.47 11.58 -8.98
C GLY A 44 -11.66 11.98 -7.76
N VAL A 45 -12.34 12.47 -6.74
CA VAL A 45 -11.70 12.77 -5.44
C VAL A 45 -11.66 11.50 -4.59
N VAL A 46 -12.78 10.78 -4.53
CA VAL A 46 -12.91 9.51 -3.80
C VAL A 46 -13.36 8.41 -4.75
N GLY A 47 -12.48 7.44 -5.04
CA GLY A 47 -12.76 6.36 -5.98
C GLY A 47 -12.86 5.00 -5.30
N MET A 48 -13.99 4.32 -5.51
CA MET A 48 -14.18 2.93 -5.13
C MET A 48 -14.33 2.11 -6.42
N GLY A 49 -13.51 1.08 -6.58
CA GLY A 49 -13.48 0.32 -7.82
C GLY A 49 -12.26 -0.58 -8.00
N VAL A 50 -12.13 -1.18 -9.18
CA VAL A 50 -10.97 -2.01 -9.53
C VAL A 50 -9.80 -1.12 -9.92
N LEU A 51 -10.06 -0.13 -10.78
CA LEU A 51 -9.10 0.85 -11.26
C LEU A 51 -9.55 2.24 -10.82
N ASN A 52 -8.76 2.92 -10.00
CA ASN A 52 -9.11 4.24 -9.50
C ASN A 52 -7.97 5.23 -9.77
N ALA A 53 -8.30 6.41 -10.29
CA ALA A 53 -7.39 7.56 -10.26
C ALA A 53 -8.06 8.68 -9.46
N CYS A 54 -7.67 8.80 -8.19
CA CYS A 54 -8.34 9.68 -7.26
C CYS A 54 -7.44 10.08 -6.08
N VAL A 55 -7.80 11.13 -5.36
CA VAL A 55 -7.01 11.56 -4.18
C VAL A 55 -7.04 10.49 -3.10
N VAL A 56 -8.24 9.99 -2.79
CA VAL A 56 -8.46 8.89 -1.85
C VAL A 56 -9.10 7.73 -2.59
N GLY A 57 -8.48 6.55 -2.58
CA GLY A 57 -9.00 5.44 -3.37
C GLY A 57 -8.82 4.08 -2.73
N MET A 58 -9.83 3.22 -2.86
CA MET A 58 -9.71 1.81 -2.50
C MET A 58 -10.04 0.91 -3.69
N GLY A 59 -9.11 -0.01 -4.01
CA GLY A 59 -9.25 -0.85 -5.19
C GLY A 59 -8.10 -1.81 -5.44
N VAL A 60 -8.07 -2.41 -6.64
CA VAL A 60 -6.98 -3.33 -7.01
C VAL A 60 -5.79 -2.54 -7.54
N LEU A 61 -6.03 -1.60 -8.45
CA LEU A 61 -5.06 -0.65 -8.98
C LEU A 61 -5.52 0.76 -8.63
N VAL A 62 -4.76 1.47 -7.80
CA VAL A 62 -5.14 2.81 -7.35
C VAL A 62 -3.99 3.79 -7.57
N ALA A 63 -4.24 4.85 -8.32
CA ALA A 63 -3.33 5.98 -8.48
C ALA A 63 -3.87 7.20 -7.71
N GLY A 64 -3.10 7.76 -6.79
CA GLY A 64 -3.65 8.78 -5.88
C GLY A 64 -2.70 9.33 -4.83
N VAL A 65 -3.24 10.09 -3.88
CA VAL A 65 -2.44 10.58 -2.74
C VAL A 65 -2.51 9.59 -1.60
N ASN A 66 -3.72 9.17 -1.22
CA ASN A 66 -4.04 8.30 -0.09
C ASN A 66 -4.77 7.05 -0.58
N VAL A 67 -4.04 5.94 -0.76
CA VAL A 67 -4.57 4.82 -1.54
C VAL A 67 -4.42 3.47 -0.83
N MET A 68 -5.48 2.67 -0.85
CA MET A 68 -5.50 1.32 -0.27
C MET A 68 -5.79 0.31 -1.38
N GLY A 69 -4.81 -0.50 -1.74
CA GLY A 69 -5.02 -1.45 -2.83
C GLY A 69 -3.88 -2.43 -3.06
N VAL A 70 -4.12 -3.45 -3.89
CA VAL A 70 -3.09 -4.47 -4.16
C VAL A 70 -1.88 -3.85 -4.85
N TRP A 71 -2.18 -3.03 -5.87
CA TRP A 71 -1.23 -2.29 -6.67
C TRP A 71 -1.54 -0.80 -6.54
N TRP A 72 -0.58 -0.01 -6.10
CA TRP A 72 -0.84 1.41 -5.85
C TRP A 72 0.28 2.33 -6.29
N ALA A 73 -0.09 3.50 -6.81
CA ALA A 73 0.80 4.53 -7.30
C ALA A 73 0.44 5.87 -6.63
N GLY A 74 1.14 6.21 -5.55
CA GLY A 74 0.77 7.40 -4.76
C GLY A 74 1.80 7.84 -3.74
N VAL A 75 1.49 8.92 -3.01
CA VAL A 75 2.36 9.43 -1.94
C VAL A 75 2.25 8.53 -0.71
N GLU A 76 1.02 8.31 -0.25
CA GLU A 76 0.65 7.54 0.93
C GLU A 76 -0.22 6.38 0.49
N GLY A 77 0.21 5.15 0.77
CA GLY A 77 -0.61 4.01 0.42
C GLY A 77 -0.20 2.72 1.10
N MET A 78 -1.19 1.87 1.29
CA MET A 78 -1.03 0.55 1.92
C MET A 78 -1.46 -0.52 0.91
N GLY A 79 -0.48 -1.34 0.54
CA GLY A 79 -0.61 -2.34 -0.48
C GLY A 79 0.66 -3.15 -0.70
N PRO A 80 0.57 -4.43 -1.09
CA PRO A 80 1.72 -5.32 -1.29
C PRO A 80 2.63 -4.90 -2.45
N ARG A 81 2.14 -4.12 -3.43
CA ARG A 81 2.93 -3.71 -4.60
C ARG A 81 2.77 -2.22 -4.91
N ARG A 82 3.83 -1.45 -4.75
CA ARG A 82 3.88 -0.03 -5.15
C ARG A 82 4.38 0.11 -6.59
N LEU A 83 3.60 0.78 -7.44
CA LEU A 83 3.91 1.07 -8.84
C LEU A 83 4.28 2.55 -8.98
N GLY A 84 5.49 2.84 -9.47
CA GLY A 84 5.90 4.22 -9.78
C GLY A 84 6.28 5.05 -8.56
N ALA A 85 7.48 4.85 -8.02
CA ALA A 85 8.03 5.76 -7.02
C ALA A 85 8.43 7.11 -7.66
N PRO A 86 7.85 8.26 -7.24
CA PRO A 86 8.44 9.56 -7.52
C PRO A 86 9.68 9.75 -6.63
N ALA A 87 10.73 10.36 -7.19
CA ALA A 87 12.07 10.49 -6.62
C ALA A 87 12.20 11.36 -5.34
N GLY A 88 11.10 11.70 -4.65
CA GLY A 88 11.10 12.74 -3.60
C GLY A 88 10.38 12.43 -2.28
N ALA A 89 9.72 11.27 -2.13
CA ALA A 89 8.97 10.95 -0.91
C ALA A 89 9.59 9.75 -0.18
N LEU A 90 10.79 9.95 0.36
CA LEU A 90 11.46 9.01 1.26
C LEU A 90 11.12 9.37 2.70
N HIS A 91 9.93 8.99 3.16
CA HIS A 91 9.73 8.66 4.57
C HIS A 91 8.90 7.39 4.67
N GLN A 92 9.61 6.28 4.53
CA GLN A 92 9.06 4.93 4.52
C GLN A 92 9.00 4.42 5.96
N HIS A 93 7.84 4.56 6.61
CA HIS A 93 7.58 3.84 7.85
C HIS A 93 7.36 2.36 7.50
N HIS A 94 8.37 1.55 7.79
CA HIS A 94 8.43 0.13 7.50
C HIS A 94 7.37 -0.65 8.30
N HIS A 95 6.40 -1.25 7.63
CA HIS A 95 5.65 -2.41 8.14
C HIS A 95 5.81 -3.58 7.16
N PRO A 96 6.15 -4.81 7.63
CA PRO A 96 6.81 -5.81 6.83
C PRO A 96 5.82 -6.77 6.15
N SER A 97 5.75 -6.74 4.83
CA SER A 97 5.19 -7.84 4.04
C SER A 97 5.87 -7.95 2.68
N SER A 98 7.11 -8.42 2.69
CA SER A 98 7.78 -8.97 1.51
C SER A 98 8.68 -10.13 1.93
N PRO A 99 8.52 -11.33 1.33
CA PRO A 99 9.43 -12.44 1.55
C PRO A 99 10.69 -12.21 0.71
N ALA A 100 11.84 -12.60 1.26
CA ALA A 100 13.18 -12.52 0.67
C ALA A 100 13.89 -11.15 0.74
N ARG A 101 14.43 -10.83 1.93
CA ARG A 101 15.88 -10.68 2.20
C ARG A 101 16.06 -10.18 3.63
N LEU A 102 16.50 -11.10 4.50
CA LEU A 102 16.95 -10.93 5.91
C LEU A 102 15.89 -10.41 6.91
N PRO A 103 15.50 -11.21 7.93
CA PRO A 103 14.59 -10.74 8.97
C PRO A 103 15.26 -9.66 9.85
N PRO A 104 14.62 -8.50 10.10
CA PRO A 104 15.20 -7.40 10.89
C PRO A 104 15.06 -7.64 12.41
N HIS A 105 15.05 -8.89 12.88
CA HIS A 105 14.98 -9.17 14.30
C HIS A 105 15.46 -10.57 14.74
N LEU A 106 16.40 -11.18 14.01
CA LEU A 106 17.26 -12.20 14.62
C LEU A 106 18.66 -11.62 14.75
N MET A 107 18.96 -11.01 15.90
CA MET A 107 20.34 -10.76 16.34
C MET A 107 20.97 -12.08 16.82
N ALA A 108 20.72 -13.17 16.12
CA ALA A 108 21.16 -14.51 16.48
C ALA A 108 21.86 -15.12 15.25
N TYR A 109 23.17 -15.24 15.36
CA TYR A 109 24.08 -15.72 14.33
C TYR A 109 24.37 -17.20 14.53
N PRO A 110 24.57 -17.97 13.45
CA PRO A 110 24.89 -19.40 13.57
C PRO A 110 26.30 -19.62 14.14
N THR A 111 27.22 -18.66 13.96
CA THR A 111 28.59 -18.75 14.44
C THR A 111 28.96 -17.62 15.41
N ARG A 112 29.89 -17.93 16.32
CA ARG A 112 30.43 -16.96 17.27
C ARG A 112 31.17 -15.81 16.58
N GLU A 113 31.88 -16.11 15.50
CA GLU A 113 32.70 -15.13 14.77
C GLU A 113 31.82 -14.05 14.12
N GLU A 114 30.71 -14.46 13.50
CA GLU A 114 29.74 -13.53 12.91
C GLU A 114 29.08 -12.65 13.98
N ALA A 115 28.73 -13.22 15.13
CA ALA A 115 28.20 -12.45 16.25
C ALA A 115 29.20 -11.43 16.80
N LEU A 116 30.49 -11.77 16.87
CA LEU A 116 31.54 -10.85 17.32
C LEU A 116 31.78 -9.72 16.33
N GLU A 117 31.76 -10.01 15.03
CA GLU A 117 31.90 -8.98 14.01
C GLU A 117 30.72 -8.00 14.06
N GLN A 118 29.51 -8.51 14.29
CA GLN A 118 28.34 -7.67 14.46
C GLN A 118 28.40 -6.85 15.75
N ALA A 119 28.88 -7.43 16.86
CA ALA A 119 29.06 -6.70 18.10
C ALA A 119 29.99 -5.50 17.90
N ARG A 120 31.11 -5.68 17.17
CA ARG A 120 32.02 -4.58 16.83
C ARG A 120 31.34 -3.49 16.00
N LYS A 121 30.50 -3.87 15.04
CA LYS A 121 29.70 -2.92 14.23
C LYS A 121 28.67 -2.18 15.08
N ALA A 122 28.12 -2.82 16.11
CA ALA A 122 27.17 -2.25 17.06
C ALA A 122 27.83 -1.43 18.19
N GLY A 123 29.16 -1.35 18.23
CA GLY A 123 29.89 -0.61 19.27
C GLY A 123 29.96 -1.33 20.61
N CYS A 124 29.75 -2.65 20.63
CA CYS A 124 29.77 -3.47 21.84
C CYS A 124 30.81 -4.59 21.72
N SER A 125 31.28 -5.10 22.86
CA SER A 125 32.24 -6.21 22.90
C SER A 125 31.60 -7.52 23.37
N GLY A 126 32.00 -8.61 22.71
CA GLY A 126 31.64 -9.98 23.08
C GLY A 126 30.40 -10.53 22.38
N ALA A 127 30.21 -11.83 22.53
CA ALA A 127 29.07 -12.59 22.01
C ALA A 127 28.75 -13.71 22.99
N HIS A 128 27.46 -14.01 23.19
CA HIS A 128 27.00 -15.05 24.11
C HIS A 128 26.13 -16.08 23.39
N ALA A 129 26.19 -17.32 23.85
CA ALA A 129 25.42 -18.42 23.25
C ALA A 129 23.99 -18.47 23.82
N MET A 130 23.00 -18.54 22.94
CA MET A 130 21.62 -18.90 23.24
C MET A 130 21.26 -20.18 22.48
N GLY A 131 21.37 -21.32 23.16
CA GLY A 131 21.10 -22.62 22.55
C GLY A 131 22.05 -22.92 21.40
N SER A 132 21.52 -23.07 20.19
CA SER A 132 22.28 -23.31 18.97
C SER A 132 22.74 -22.05 18.23
N LEU A 133 22.42 -20.85 18.74
CA LEU A 133 22.73 -19.57 18.09
C LEU A 133 23.53 -18.64 19.01
N TRP A 134 24.17 -17.62 18.41
CA TRP A 134 25.03 -16.64 19.06
C TRP A 134 24.47 -15.24 18.96
N MET A 135 24.38 -14.54 20.09
CA MET A 135 23.96 -13.14 20.11
C MET A 135 25.17 -12.21 20.27
N PRO A 136 25.19 -11.07 19.55
CA PRO A 136 26.20 -10.04 19.73
C PRO A 136 25.99 -9.32 21.07
N CYS A 137 27.08 -8.76 21.60
CA CYS A 137 27.16 -8.05 22.88
C CYS A 137 27.10 -8.97 24.11
N SER A 138 27.96 -8.71 25.10
CA SER A 138 28.01 -9.47 26.35
C SER A 138 26.87 -9.09 27.32
N GLU A 139 26.39 -7.86 27.22
CA GLU A 139 25.41 -7.27 28.13
C GLU A 139 24.31 -6.59 27.32
N HIS A 140 23.06 -6.81 27.71
CA HIS A 140 21.96 -5.94 27.30
C HIS A 140 21.99 -4.70 28.20
N PRO A 141 21.79 -3.47 27.66
CA PRO A 141 21.56 -2.31 28.51
C PRO A 141 20.36 -2.62 29.42
N ARG A 142 20.55 -2.50 30.74
CA ARG A 142 19.48 -2.65 31.72
C ARG A 142 18.45 -1.54 31.62
#